data_AF-A0AAW2CQM4-F1
#
_entry.id   AF-A0AAW2CQM4-F1
#
_cell.length_a   1.000
_cell.length_b   1.000
_cell.length_c   1.000
_cell.angle_alpha   90.00
_cell.angle_beta   90.00
_cell.angle_gamma   90.00
#
_symmetry.space_group_name_H-M   'P 1'
#
loop_
_entity.id
_entity.type
_entity.pdbx_description
1 polymer ?
#
loop_
_entity_poly.entity_id
_entity_poly.type
_entity_poly.pdbx_seq_one_letter_code
_entity_poly.pdbx_strand_id
1 'polypeptide(L)'
;MAQIKDTHIVEIPVDEEHQQKQLLSAIQHHPLMEISESPGHLLLLKLWQREEDLYGRRIALKETRIDSLKREIFQLCCFLFIFHGLFLTILFTSSIKSQDQDQHTHDTCKRWWIPALLLLSTSSVVVLLVQVKLFRFWKVWKQLQRERNDNRALARCIQELRMKGASFDLSKEPQCGKKMKSSSVEIKWKPLTWCSQYMITIALVCFTGLVFPASEFIICGF
;
A
#
# COMPACT_ATOMS: atom_id res chain seq x y z
N MET A 1 14.98 -67.02 -36.84
CA MET A 1 15.28 -65.81 -36.04
C MET A 1 14.29 -64.74 -36.49
N ALA A 2 13.52 -64.04 -35.68
CA ALA A 2 13.53 -63.86 -34.24
C ALA A 2 12.08 -63.61 -33.74
N GLN A 3 11.89 -64.00 -32.49
CA GLN A 3 10.71 -63.91 -31.65
C GLN A 3 10.57 -62.49 -31.07
N ILE A 4 9.43 -61.83 -31.23
CA ILE A 4 9.05 -60.64 -30.44
C ILE A 4 7.51 -60.65 -30.28
N LYS A 5 6.99 -61.28 -29.23
CA LYS A 5 6.64 -60.71 -27.91
C LYS A 5 5.21 -60.15 -27.91
N ASP A 6 4.27 -61.03 -27.57
CA ASP A 6 2.87 -60.73 -27.29
C ASP A 6 2.78 -59.64 -26.22
N THR A 7 2.22 -58.50 -26.61
CA THR A 7 1.90 -57.42 -25.68
C THR A 7 0.54 -57.75 -25.09
N HIS A 8 0.56 -58.22 -23.84
CA HIS A 8 -0.62 -58.54 -23.04
C HIS A 8 -1.42 -57.25 -22.79
N ILE A 9 -2.40 -56.97 -23.66
CA ILE A 9 -3.42 -55.95 -23.41
C ILE A 9 -4.35 -56.52 -22.34
N VAL A 10 -4.12 -56.09 -21.10
CA VAL A 10 -5.11 -56.22 -20.03
C VAL A 10 -6.21 -55.24 -20.39
N GLU A 11 -7.30 -55.73 -20.97
CA GLU A 11 -8.57 -55.04 -20.95
C GLU A 11 -8.97 -54.90 -19.47
N ILE A 12 -8.73 -53.73 -18.89
CA ILE A 12 -9.41 -53.35 -17.66
C ILE A 12 -10.84 -53.07 -18.12
N PRO A 13 -11.86 -53.84 -17.70
CA PRO A 13 -13.24 -53.43 -17.90
C PRO A 13 -13.42 -52.14 -17.11
N VAL A 14 -13.26 -51.00 -17.78
CA VAL A 14 -13.68 -49.70 -17.24
C VAL A 14 -15.19 -49.78 -17.27
N ASP A 15 -15.74 -50.08 -16.11
CA ASP A 15 -17.16 -50.06 -15.83
C ASP A 15 -17.64 -48.61 -15.94
N GLU A 16 -17.79 -48.13 -17.19
CA GLU A 16 -18.16 -46.74 -17.55
C GLU A 16 -19.44 -46.32 -16.82
N GLU A 17 -20.36 -47.26 -16.59
CA GLU A 17 -21.58 -47.05 -15.81
C GLU A 17 -21.30 -46.69 -14.34
N HIS A 18 -20.31 -47.32 -13.69
CA HIS A 18 -19.97 -47.04 -12.29
C HIS A 18 -19.23 -45.71 -12.12
N GLN A 19 -18.32 -45.38 -13.05
CA GLN A 19 -17.61 -44.11 -13.01
C GLN A 19 -18.50 -42.94 -13.42
N GLN A 20 -19.43 -43.15 -14.36
CA GLN A 20 -20.45 -42.16 -14.71
C GLN A 20 -21.47 -41.98 -13.59
N LYS A 21 -21.89 -43.04 -12.88
CA LYS A 21 -22.74 -42.94 -11.67
C LYS A 21 -22.01 -42.30 -10.48
N GLN A 22 -20.71 -42.54 -10.30
CA GLN A 22 -19.89 -41.87 -9.29
C GLN A 22 -19.61 -40.40 -9.63
N LEU A 23 -19.44 -40.08 -10.90
CA LEU A 23 -19.26 -38.71 -11.37
C LEU A 23 -20.59 -37.94 -11.35
N LEU A 24 -21.72 -38.58 -11.68
CA LEU A 24 -23.06 -38.03 -11.50
C LEU A 24 -23.44 -37.89 -10.03
N SER A 25 -23.07 -38.83 -9.16
CA SER A 25 -23.34 -38.73 -7.71
C SER A 25 -22.43 -37.71 -7.02
N ALA A 26 -21.17 -37.58 -7.47
CA ALA A 26 -20.27 -36.51 -7.04
C ALA A 26 -20.69 -35.13 -7.57
N ILE A 27 -21.33 -35.05 -8.75
CA ILE A 27 -21.97 -33.83 -9.26
C ILE A 27 -23.30 -33.55 -8.54
N GLN A 28 -24.08 -34.58 -8.18
CA GLN A 28 -25.29 -34.46 -7.36
C GLN A 28 -24.98 -33.97 -5.94
N HIS A 29 -23.82 -34.31 -5.40
CA HIS A 29 -23.29 -33.79 -4.14
C HIS A 29 -22.44 -32.52 -4.31
N HIS A 30 -22.63 -31.76 -5.40
CA HIS A 30 -22.01 -30.45 -5.50
C HIS A 30 -22.80 -29.45 -4.63
N PRO A 31 -22.17 -28.75 -3.67
CA PRO A 31 -22.88 -27.86 -2.74
C PRO A 31 -23.59 -26.67 -3.41
N LEU A 32 -23.32 -26.41 -4.70
CA LEU A 32 -24.08 -25.46 -5.52
C LEU A 32 -25.48 -25.96 -5.89
N MET A 33 -25.71 -27.27 -5.93
CA MET A 33 -27.00 -27.87 -6.28
C MET A 33 -27.97 -27.81 -5.09
N GLU A 34 -27.47 -27.99 -3.87
CA GLU A 34 -28.25 -27.82 -2.63
C GLU A 34 -28.60 -26.34 -2.36
N ILE A 35 -27.73 -25.39 -2.78
CA ILE A 35 -28.04 -23.95 -2.79
C ILE A 35 -29.11 -23.60 -3.84
N SER A 36 -29.22 -24.39 -4.92
CA SER A 36 -30.23 -24.17 -5.97
C SER A 36 -31.65 -24.59 -5.55
N GLU A 37 -31.79 -25.45 -4.54
CA GLU A 37 -33.10 -25.81 -3.98
C GLU A 37 -33.75 -24.68 -3.17
N SER A 38 -32.95 -23.75 -2.63
CA SER A 38 -33.46 -22.56 -1.94
C SER A 38 -33.20 -21.28 -2.77
N PRO A 39 -34.24 -20.59 -3.29
CA PRO A 39 -34.07 -19.35 -4.04
C PRO A 39 -33.45 -18.20 -3.21
N GLY A 40 -33.59 -18.23 -1.87
CA GLY A 40 -33.04 -17.21 -0.97
C GLY A 40 -31.51 -17.25 -0.85
N HIS A 41 -30.93 -18.44 -0.65
CA HIS A 41 -29.48 -18.64 -0.57
C HIS A 41 -28.75 -18.30 -1.87
N LEU A 42 -29.33 -18.63 -3.02
CA LEU A 42 -28.77 -18.30 -4.32
C LEU A 42 -28.79 -16.78 -4.59
N LEU A 43 -29.85 -16.08 -4.17
CA LEU A 43 -29.94 -14.63 -4.27
C LEU A 43 -28.90 -13.94 -3.36
N LEU A 44 -28.76 -14.41 -2.12
CA LEU A 44 -27.76 -13.88 -1.18
C LEU A 44 -26.34 -14.07 -1.70
N LEU A 45 -26.02 -15.24 -2.25
CA LEU A 45 -24.72 -15.52 -2.86
C LEU A 45 -24.43 -14.55 -4.01
N LYS A 46 -25.40 -14.31 -4.90
CA LYS A 46 -25.26 -13.33 -5.99
C LYS A 46 -25.07 -11.90 -5.47
N LEU A 47 -25.80 -11.50 -4.42
CA LEU A 47 -25.65 -10.18 -3.81
C LEU A 47 -24.26 -9.99 -3.20
N TRP A 48 -23.74 -10.98 -2.47
CA TRP A 48 -22.40 -10.92 -1.87
C TRP A 48 -21.30 -10.96 -2.90
N GLN A 49 -21.44 -11.77 -3.96
CA GLN A 49 -20.48 -11.78 -5.05
C GLN A 49 -20.46 -10.43 -5.80
N ARG A 50 -21.61 -9.77 -5.93
CA ARG A 50 -21.68 -8.40 -6.47
C ARG A 50 -21.03 -7.38 -5.53
N GLU A 51 -21.26 -7.50 -4.23
CA GLU A 51 -20.64 -6.60 -3.23
C GLU A 51 -19.11 -6.80 -3.18
N GLU A 52 -18.62 -8.04 -3.29
CA GLU A 52 -17.20 -8.37 -3.40
C GLU A 52 -16.55 -7.70 -4.62
N ASP A 53 -17.19 -7.75 -5.79
CA ASP A 53 -16.72 -7.06 -6.99
C ASP A 53 -16.68 -5.53 -6.81
N LEU A 54 -17.71 -4.96 -6.16
CA LEU A 54 -17.73 -3.53 -5.81
C LEU A 54 -16.59 -3.17 -4.84
N TYR A 55 -16.31 -4.00 -3.84
CA TYR A 55 -15.16 -3.83 -2.97
C TYR A 55 -13.85 -3.91 -3.74
N GLY A 56 -13.70 -4.90 -4.63
CA GLY A 56 -12.53 -5.06 -5.50
C GLY A 56 -12.25 -3.80 -6.31
N ARG A 57 -13.28 -3.23 -6.96
CA ARG A 57 -13.15 -1.99 -7.75
C ARG A 57 -12.79 -0.78 -6.88
N ARG A 58 -13.40 -0.63 -5.69
CA ARG A 58 -13.07 0.44 -4.73
C ARG A 58 -11.63 0.34 -4.22
N ILE A 59 -11.18 -0.88 -3.91
CA ILE A 59 -9.82 -1.18 -3.45
C ILE A 59 -8.82 -0.81 -4.55
N ALA A 60 -9.06 -1.24 -5.79
CA ALA A 60 -8.18 -0.95 -6.93
C ALA A 60 -8.01 0.57 -7.16
N LEU A 61 -9.10 1.34 -7.12
CA LEU A 61 -9.05 2.80 -7.27
C LEU A 61 -8.26 3.49 -6.13
N LYS A 62 -8.33 2.96 -4.92
CA LYS A 62 -7.56 3.49 -3.79
C LYS A 62 -6.09 3.12 -3.85
N GLU A 63 -5.78 1.91 -4.34
CA GLU A 63 -4.41 1.44 -4.53
C GLU A 63 -3.67 2.30 -5.57
N THR A 64 -4.31 2.56 -6.72
CA THR A 64 -3.73 3.47 -7.73
C THR A 64 -3.53 4.88 -7.20
N ARG A 65 -4.47 5.40 -6.38
CA ARG A 65 -4.34 6.70 -5.72
C ARG A 65 -3.17 6.73 -4.73
N ILE A 66 -2.97 5.65 -3.98
CA ILE A 66 -1.85 5.51 -3.04
C ILE A 66 -0.52 5.50 -3.80
N ASP A 67 -0.44 4.77 -4.91
CA ASP A 67 0.78 4.71 -5.71
C ASP A 67 1.09 6.05 -6.39
N SER A 68 0.07 6.79 -6.84
CA SER A 68 0.22 8.16 -7.30
C SER A 68 0.79 9.07 -6.19
N LEU A 69 0.23 9.02 -4.97
CA LEU A 69 0.73 9.80 -3.83
C LEU A 69 2.18 9.45 -3.48
N LYS A 70 2.57 8.17 -3.53
CA LYS A 70 3.97 7.75 -3.30
C LYS A 70 4.91 8.39 -4.31
N ARG A 71 4.55 8.38 -5.60
CA ARG A 71 5.35 8.99 -6.68
C ARG A 71 5.48 10.49 -6.48
N GLU A 72 4.39 11.18 -6.13
CA GLU A 72 4.42 12.63 -5.85
C GLU A 72 5.31 12.96 -4.64
N ILE A 73 5.24 12.18 -3.55
CA ILE A 73 6.10 12.37 -2.38
C ILE A 73 7.57 12.15 -2.74
N PHE A 74 7.87 11.06 -3.46
CA PHE A 74 9.23 10.78 -3.92
C PHE A 74 9.78 11.91 -4.80
N GLN A 75 8.98 12.40 -5.74
CA GLN A 75 9.34 13.51 -6.61
C GLN A 75 9.63 14.80 -5.82
N LEU A 76 8.81 15.14 -4.81
CA LEU A 76 9.07 16.28 -3.91
C LEU A 76 10.38 16.11 -3.13
N CYS A 77 10.68 14.91 -2.64
CA CYS A 77 11.95 14.62 -1.98
C CYS A 77 13.13 14.82 -2.95
N CYS A 78 13.05 14.30 -4.17
CA CYS A 78 14.09 14.50 -5.18
C CYS A 78 14.31 15.97 -5.50
N PHE A 79 13.24 16.75 -5.65
CA PHE A 79 13.35 18.20 -5.86
C PHE A 79 14.04 18.90 -4.70
N LEU A 80 13.75 18.50 -3.46
CA LEU A 80 14.44 19.05 -2.29
C LEU A 80 15.95 18.76 -2.34
N PHE A 81 16.34 17.51 -2.60
CA PHE A 81 17.75 17.13 -2.69
C PHE A 81 18.49 17.87 -3.81
N ILE A 82 17.89 17.97 -4.99
CA ILE A 82 18.45 18.71 -6.13
C ILE A 82 18.59 20.19 -5.77
N PHE A 83 17.57 20.79 -5.15
CA PHE A 83 17.60 22.19 -4.71
C PHE A 83 18.75 22.44 -3.74
N HIS A 84 18.90 21.63 -2.69
CA HIS A 84 20.01 21.76 -1.74
C HIS A 84 21.37 21.51 -2.40
N GLY A 85 21.48 20.53 -3.29
CA GLY A 85 22.70 20.26 -4.04
C GLY A 85 23.13 21.45 -4.89
N LEU A 86 22.23 21.98 -5.71
CA LEU A 86 22.48 23.17 -6.54
C LEU A 86 22.81 24.40 -5.70
N PHE A 87 22.07 24.62 -4.61
CA PHE A 87 22.32 25.74 -3.70
C PHE A 87 23.71 25.67 -3.08
N LEU A 88 24.12 24.50 -2.57
CA LEU A 88 25.46 24.30 -2.03
C LEU A 88 26.55 24.44 -3.10
N THR A 89 26.34 23.94 -4.31
CA THR A 89 27.29 24.12 -5.42
C THR A 89 27.48 25.60 -5.74
N ILE A 90 26.39 26.37 -5.86
CA ILE A 90 26.45 27.82 -6.14
C ILE A 90 27.15 28.56 -5.01
N LEU A 91 26.82 28.25 -3.75
CA LEU A 91 27.49 28.85 -2.59
C LEU A 91 28.99 28.55 -2.60
N PHE A 92 29.38 27.29 -2.81
CA PHE A 92 30.78 26.88 -2.83
C PHE A 92 31.57 27.57 -3.95
N THR A 93 31.03 27.59 -5.18
CA THR A 93 31.65 28.29 -6.31
C THR A 93 31.78 29.80 -6.04
N SER A 94 30.78 30.41 -5.40
CA SER A 94 30.82 31.82 -5.02
C SER A 94 31.86 32.09 -3.94
N SER A 95 32.01 31.17 -2.97
CA SER A 95 33.00 31.28 -1.90
C SER A 95 34.43 31.26 -2.45
N ILE A 96 34.75 30.30 -3.34
CA ILE A 96 36.07 30.22 -3.99
C ILE A 96 36.40 31.52 -4.73
N LYS A 97 35.45 32.07 -5.49
CA LYS A 97 35.67 33.32 -6.25
C LYS A 97 35.91 34.53 -5.34
N SER A 98 35.34 34.51 -4.14
CA SER A 98 35.46 35.61 -3.16
C SER A 98 36.82 35.61 -2.45
N GLN A 99 37.52 34.48 -2.43
CA GLN A 99 38.84 34.30 -1.83
C GLN A 99 39.94 35.07 -2.59
N ASP A 100 39.80 35.28 -3.89
CA ASP A 100 40.76 36.04 -4.71
C ASP A 100 40.71 37.58 -4.48
N GLN A 101 39.75 38.08 -3.71
CA GLN A 101 39.60 39.50 -3.38
C GLN A 101 39.63 39.71 -1.84
N ASP A 102 40.85 39.77 -1.29
CA ASP A 102 41.22 39.85 0.15
C ASP A 102 40.50 40.90 1.02
N GLN A 103 39.75 41.84 0.44
CA GLN A 103 39.07 42.91 1.20
C GLN A 103 37.57 42.63 1.46
N HIS A 104 36.93 41.67 0.76
CA HIS A 104 35.46 41.54 0.71
C HIS A 104 34.85 40.42 1.58
N THR A 105 35.68 39.60 2.22
CA THR A 105 35.27 38.42 3.01
C THR A 105 34.53 38.79 4.31
N HIS A 106 34.95 39.87 4.97
CA HIS A 106 34.41 40.27 6.27
C HIS A 106 32.94 40.77 6.24
N ASP A 107 32.49 41.30 5.09
CA ASP A 107 31.09 41.74 4.89
C ASP A 107 30.15 40.60 4.44
N THR A 108 30.70 39.58 3.77
CA THR A 108 29.93 38.45 3.24
C THR A 108 29.47 37.53 4.37
N CYS A 109 30.35 37.29 5.36
CA CYS A 109 29.98 36.54 6.58
C CYS A 109 28.94 37.28 7.44
N LYS A 110 28.82 38.61 7.38
CA LYS A 110 27.71 39.36 8.04
C LYS A 110 26.35 39.14 7.38
N ARG A 111 26.31 38.78 6.09
CA ARG A 111 25.08 38.64 5.29
C ARG A 111 24.69 37.18 5.00
N TRP A 112 25.37 36.21 5.63
CA TRP A 112 25.10 34.77 5.52
C TRP A 112 23.65 34.38 5.82
N TRP A 113 22.95 35.17 6.64
CA TRP A 113 21.56 34.97 6.99
C TRP A 113 20.61 35.09 5.78
N ILE A 114 20.98 35.81 4.72
CA ILE A 114 20.11 36.00 3.53
C ILE A 114 20.00 34.69 2.74
N PRO A 115 21.10 34.05 2.28
CA PRO A 115 21.03 32.72 1.68
C PRO A 115 20.43 31.66 2.62
N ALA A 116 20.75 31.73 3.91
CA ALA A 116 20.28 30.78 4.90
C ALA A 116 18.75 30.87 5.11
N LEU A 117 18.20 32.08 5.18
CA LEU A 117 16.75 32.30 5.29
C LEU A 117 16.02 31.84 4.02
N LEU A 118 16.58 32.11 2.85
CA LEU A 118 16.03 31.64 1.58
C LEU A 118 15.97 30.11 1.52
N LEU A 119 17.09 29.43 1.85
CA LEU A 119 17.16 27.97 1.90
C LEU A 119 16.17 27.37 2.91
N LEU A 120 16.07 27.97 4.10
CA LEU A 120 15.15 27.51 5.14
C LEU A 120 13.69 27.69 4.72
N SER A 121 13.36 28.82 4.09
CA SER A 121 11.99 29.11 3.65
C SER A 121 11.52 28.15 2.57
N THR A 122 12.33 27.90 1.54
CA THR A 122 11.99 26.99 0.44
C THR A 122 11.92 25.55 0.93
N SER A 123 12.88 25.11 1.77
CA SER A 123 12.83 23.76 2.35
C SER A 123 11.59 23.57 3.22
N SER A 124 11.25 24.55 4.07
CA SER A 124 10.06 24.49 4.92
C SER A 124 8.77 24.31 4.10
N VAL A 125 8.61 25.05 3.01
CA VAL A 125 7.46 24.90 2.10
C VAL A 125 7.38 23.48 1.54
N VAL A 126 8.50 22.92 1.06
CA VAL A 126 8.53 21.55 0.50
C VAL A 126 8.24 20.51 1.59
N VAL A 127 8.82 20.64 2.78
CA VAL A 127 8.57 19.75 3.92
C VAL A 127 7.10 19.77 4.32
N LEU A 128 6.45 20.95 4.36
CA LEU A 128 5.02 21.09 4.63
C LEU A 128 4.16 20.43 3.54
N LEU A 129 4.52 20.59 2.27
CA LEU A 129 3.82 19.90 1.17
C LEU A 129 3.92 18.37 1.31
N VAL A 130 5.11 17.86 1.63
CA VAL A 130 5.33 16.44 1.94
C VAL A 130 4.49 16.00 3.14
N GLN A 131 4.38 16.81 4.21
CA GLN A 131 3.52 16.51 5.37
C GLN A 131 2.06 16.34 4.97
N VAL A 132 1.53 17.29 4.20
CA VAL A 132 0.13 17.27 3.78
C VAL A 132 -0.14 16.04 2.91
N LYS A 133 0.78 15.70 2.00
CA LYS A 133 0.67 14.51 1.15
C LYS A 133 0.78 13.21 1.95
N LEU A 134 1.69 13.13 2.93
CA LEU A 134 1.83 11.98 3.84
C LEU A 134 0.58 11.79 4.71
N PHE A 135 -0.01 12.86 5.22
CA PHE A 135 -1.25 12.78 5.98
C PHE A 135 -2.40 12.23 5.12
N ARG A 136 -2.54 12.73 3.88
CA ARG A 136 -3.53 12.21 2.92
C ARG A 136 -3.26 10.75 2.57
N PHE A 137 -2.00 10.39 2.34
CA PHE A 137 -1.58 9.00 2.10
C PHE A 137 -2.02 8.10 3.25
N TRP A 138 -1.74 8.48 4.50
CA TRP A 138 -2.08 7.66 5.66
C TRP A 138 -3.59 7.55 5.87
N LYS A 139 -4.33 8.63 5.60
CA LYS A 139 -5.80 8.63 5.64
C LYS A 139 -6.37 7.62 4.64
N VAL A 140 -5.90 7.64 3.39
CA VAL A 140 -6.35 6.70 2.34
C VAL A 140 -5.89 5.28 2.63
N TRP A 141 -4.65 5.09 3.09
CA TRP A 141 -4.11 3.80 3.51
C TRP A 141 -4.94 3.14 4.61
N LYS A 142 -5.31 3.90 5.65
CA LYS A 142 -6.17 3.41 6.74
C LYS A 142 -7.56 3.03 6.24
N GLN A 143 -8.12 3.79 5.29
CA GLN A 143 -9.40 3.44 4.67
C GLN A 143 -9.29 2.17 3.81
N LEU A 144 -8.23 2.04 3.03
CA LEU A 144 -7.96 0.87 2.20
C LEU A 144 -7.79 -0.38 3.06
N GLN A 145 -7.04 -0.30 4.15
CA GLN A 145 -6.81 -1.44 5.04
C GLN A 145 -8.11 -1.91 5.70
N ARG A 146 -9.00 -0.98 6.07
CA ARG A 146 -10.33 -1.33 6.60
C ARG A 146 -11.17 -2.04 5.55
N GLU A 147 -11.28 -1.47 4.34
CA GLU A 147 -12.07 -2.10 3.28
C GLU A 147 -11.49 -3.45 2.83
N ARG A 148 -10.17 -3.61 2.83
CA ARG A 148 -9.52 -4.90 2.54
C ARG A 148 -9.86 -5.95 3.61
N ASN A 149 -9.92 -5.55 4.88
CA ASN A 149 -10.31 -6.45 5.97
C ASN A 149 -11.81 -6.82 5.88
N ASP A 150 -12.67 -5.85 5.57
CA ASP A 150 -14.10 -6.07 5.35
C ASP A 150 -14.32 -7.03 4.15
N ASN A 151 -13.60 -6.81 3.05
CA ASN A 151 -13.64 -7.68 1.87
C ASN A 151 -13.18 -9.12 2.19
N ARG A 152 -12.14 -9.28 3.01
CA ARG A 152 -11.69 -10.61 3.48
C ARG A 152 -12.70 -11.29 4.40
N ALA A 153 -13.50 -10.53 5.15
CA ALA A 153 -14.60 -11.10 5.93
C ALA A 153 -15.74 -11.56 5.00
N LEU A 154 -16.10 -10.74 4.01
CA LEU A 154 -17.09 -11.06 2.98
C LEU A 154 -16.73 -12.33 2.20
N ALA A 155 -15.49 -12.44 1.73
CA ALA A 155 -15.00 -13.63 1.02
C ALA A 155 -15.13 -14.90 1.88
N ARG A 156 -14.86 -14.81 3.19
CA ARG A 156 -15.05 -15.94 4.13
C ARG A 156 -16.53 -16.31 4.29
N CYS A 157 -17.43 -15.33 4.39
CA CYS A 157 -18.87 -15.61 4.45
C CYS A 157 -19.38 -16.26 3.16
N ILE A 158 -18.89 -15.83 1.99
CA ILE A 158 -19.20 -16.44 0.71
C ILE A 158 -18.72 -17.90 0.70
N GLN A 159 -17.50 -18.18 1.18
CA GLN A 159 -16.99 -19.54 1.30
C GLN A 159 -17.81 -20.38 2.28
N GLU A 160 -18.17 -19.85 3.45
CA GLU A 160 -19.02 -20.56 4.40
C GLU A 160 -20.42 -20.86 3.85
N LEU A 161 -21.03 -19.92 3.13
CA LEU A 161 -22.31 -20.14 2.46
C LEU A 161 -22.17 -21.24 1.38
N ARG A 162 -21.07 -21.23 0.61
CA ARG A 162 -20.77 -22.27 -0.36
C ARG A 162 -20.52 -23.64 0.27
N MET A 163 -20.00 -23.71 1.50
CA MET A 163 -19.73 -24.97 2.20
C MET A 163 -20.94 -25.50 2.98
N LYS A 164 -21.81 -24.62 3.50
CA LYS A 164 -22.96 -24.99 4.35
C LYS A 164 -24.28 -25.16 3.57
N GLY A 165 -24.41 -24.54 2.39
CA GLY A 165 -25.60 -24.69 1.55
C GLY A 165 -26.90 -24.33 2.27
N ALA A 166 -27.88 -25.23 2.20
CA ALA A 166 -29.22 -25.05 2.81
C ALA A 166 -29.22 -25.05 4.35
N SER A 167 -28.14 -25.52 5.00
CA SER A 167 -27.99 -25.45 6.46
C SER A 167 -27.54 -24.08 6.97
N PHE A 168 -27.32 -23.13 6.06
CA PHE A 168 -26.93 -21.77 6.43
C PHE A 168 -28.13 -21.04 7.03
N ASP A 169 -28.07 -20.72 8.32
CA ASP A 169 -29.19 -20.07 8.98
C ASP A 169 -29.29 -18.58 8.59
N LEU A 170 -30.28 -18.24 7.76
CA LEU A 170 -30.59 -16.86 7.35
C LEU A 170 -31.08 -15.99 8.52
N SER A 171 -31.65 -16.60 9.57
CA SER A 171 -32.26 -15.90 10.71
C SER A 171 -31.21 -15.33 11.67
N LYS A 172 -30.03 -15.97 11.75
CA LYS A 172 -28.82 -15.36 12.29
C LYS A 172 -28.23 -14.45 11.22
N GLU A 173 -28.83 -13.26 11.09
CA GLU A 173 -28.37 -12.17 10.23
C GLU A 173 -26.83 -12.18 10.13
N PRO A 174 -26.27 -12.47 8.94
CA PRO A 174 -24.84 -12.68 8.82
C PRO A 174 -24.13 -11.40 9.22
N GLN A 175 -23.40 -11.44 10.33
CA GLN A 175 -22.63 -10.30 10.84
C GLN A 175 -21.55 -9.81 9.86
N CYS A 176 -21.45 -10.45 8.69
CA CYS A 176 -20.62 -10.09 7.56
C CYS A 176 -20.73 -8.61 7.12
N GLY A 177 -21.89 -7.97 7.33
CA GLY A 177 -22.10 -6.55 7.01
C GLY A 177 -22.02 -5.58 8.18
N LYS A 178 -22.08 -6.07 9.44
CA LYS A 178 -21.90 -5.20 10.59
C LYS A 178 -20.41 -4.90 10.68
N LYS A 179 -20.05 -3.62 10.49
CA LYS A 179 -18.74 -3.05 10.84
C LYS A 179 -18.28 -3.72 12.13
N MET A 180 -17.44 -4.74 12.01
CA MET A 180 -16.76 -5.29 13.17
C MET A 180 -15.88 -4.14 13.61
N LYS A 181 -16.34 -3.40 14.62
CA LYS A 181 -15.47 -2.52 15.41
C LYS A 181 -14.48 -3.48 16.02
N SER A 182 -13.43 -3.78 15.25
CA SER A 182 -12.29 -4.48 15.75
C SER A 182 -11.74 -3.56 16.83
N SER A 183 -12.10 -3.88 18.07
CA SER A 183 -11.29 -3.60 19.23
C SER A 183 -10.03 -4.46 19.09
N SER A 184 -9.29 -4.26 17.99
CA SER A 184 -7.92 -4.70 17.94
C SER A 184 -7.27 -3.89 19.03
N VAL A 185 -6.91 -4.60 20.09
CA VAL A 185 -5.99 -4.10 21.10
C VAL A 185 -4.74 -3.74 20.30
N GLU A 186 -4.64 -2.49 19.86
CA GLU A 186 -3.40 -1.89 19.36
C GLU A 186 -2.48 -1.83 20.58
N ILE A 187 -1.89 -2.97 20.91
CA ILE A 187 -0.99 -3.17 22.04
C ILE A 187 0.18 -2.20 21.84
N LYS A 188 0.14 -1.10 22.59
CA LYS A 188 1.24 -0.29 23.13
C LYS A 188 2.22 0.41 22.16
N TRP A 189 2.18 0.20 20.85
CA TRP A 189 3.17 0.77 19.89
C TRP A 189 2.65 1.94 19.02
N LYS A 190 1.64 2.66 19.48
CA LYS A 190 1.18 3.92 18.86
C LYS A 190 2.30 4.95 18.62
N PRO A 191 3.24 5.20 19.56
CA PRO A 191 4.30 6.18 19.31
C PRO A 191 5.33 5.70 18.27
N LEU A 192 5.67 4.40 18.24
CA LEU A 192 6.62 3.86 17.26
C LEU A 192 6.01 3.81 15.85
N THR A 193 4.73 3.42 15.74
CA THR A 193 4.02 3.46 14.47
C THR A 193 3.81 4.88 13.97
N TRP A 194 3.58 5.84 14.87
CA TRP A 194 3.57 7.27 14.56
C TRP A 194 4.94 7.74 14.08
N CYS A 195 6.02 7.46 14.83
CA CYS A 195 7.38 7.80 14.41
C CYS A 195 7.71 7.22 13.03
N SER A 196 7.39 5.94 12.80
CA SER A 196 7.54 5.27 11.51
C SER A 196 6.79 5.98 10.37
N GLN A 197 5.57 6.49 10.62
CA GLN A 197 4.78 7.25 9.65
C GLN A 197 5.43 8.60 9.29
N TYR A 198 6.12 9.23 10.23
CA TYR A 198 6.79 10.52 10.05
C TYR A 198 8.30 10.40 9.81
N MET A 199 8.85 9.19 9.61
CA MET A 199 10.30 9.00 9.37
C MET A 199 10.80 9.83 8.18
N ILE A 200 10.02 9.90 7.11
CA ILE A 200 10.37 10.69 5.91
C ILE A 200 10.47 12.17 6.30
N THR A 201 9.50 12.69 7.03
CA THR A 201 9.51 14.07 7.56
C THR A 201 10.74 14.35 8.41
N ILE A 202 10.99 13.47 9.39
CA ILE A 202 12.10 13.61 10.33
C ILE A 202 13.42 13.62 9.55
N ALA A 203 13.58 12.72 8.58
CA ALA A 203 14.76 12.68 7.73
C ALA A 203 14.95 13.97 6.91
N LEU A 204 13.88 14.53 6.31
CA LEU A 204 13.98 15.79 5.55
C LEU A 204 14.31 16.99 6.45
N VAL A 205 13.74 17.05 7.65
CA VAL A 205 14.04 18.10 8.65
C VAL A 205 15.48 17.97 9.13
N CYS A 206 15.94 16.75 9.48
CA CYS A 206 17.33 16.50 9.86
C CYS A 206 18.29 16.87 8.73
N PHE A 207 18.00 16.48 7.49
CA PHE A 207 18.81 16.83 6.33
C PHE A 207 18.90 18.35 6.15
N THR A 208 17.78 19.06 6.21
CA THR A 208 17.75 20.53 6.13
C THR A 208 18.54 21.16 7.28
N GLY A 209 18.40 20.62 8.49
CA GLY A 209 19.13 21.07 9.69
C GLY A 209 20.63 20.82 9.63
N LEU A 210 21.10 19.85 8.83
CA LEU A 210 22.53 19.61 8.56
C LEU A 210 23.07 20.51 7.44
N VAL A 211 22.27 20.77 6.41
CA VAL A 211 22.68 21.65 5.31
C VAL A 211 22.83 23.11 5.77
N PHE A 212 22.05 23.53 6.77
CA PHE A 212 22.12 24.88 7.34
C PHE A 212 23.53 25.23 7.92
N PRO A 213 24.09 24.50 8.90
CA PRO A 213 25.43 24.77 9.42
C PRO A 213 26.52 24.51 8.38
N ALA A 214 26.31 23.58 7.43
CA ALA A 214 27.24 23.38 6.33
C ALA A 214 27.33 24.64 5.44
N SER A 215 26.21 25.31 5.18
CA SER A 215 26.20 26.57 4.41
C SER A 215 26.90 27.72 5.14
N GLU A 216 26.78 27.78 6.48
CA GLU A 216 27.54 28.73 7.31
C GLU A 216 29.04 28.46 7.25
N PHE A 217 29.44 27.20 7.43
CA PHE A 217 30.83 26.79 7.39
C PHE A 217 31.48 27.07 6.03
N ILE A 218 30.74 26.90 4.92
CA ILE A 218 31.24 27.22 3.58
C ILE A 218 31.47 28.73 3.41
N ILE A 219 30.59 29.58 3.96
CA ILE A 219 30.65 31.04 3.76
C ILE A 219 31.63 31.74 4.72
N CYS A 220 31.76 31.26 5.96
CA CYS A 220 32.57 31.90 7.00
C CYS A 220 33.81 31.09 7.43
N GLY A 221 33.96 29.85 6.96
CA GLY A 221 35.09 28.96 7.30
C GLY A 221 36.23 28.93 6.28
N PHE A 222 36.04 29.53 5.10
CA PHE A 222 37.04 29.76 4.06
C PHE A 222 37.26 31.27 3.90
#